data_AF-A0A4Y2NNU1-F1
#
_entry.id   AF-A0A4Y2NNU1-F1
#
_cell.length_a   1.000
_cell.length_b   1.000
_cell.length_c   1.000
_cell.angle_alpha   90.00
_cell.angle_beta   90.00
_cell.angle_gamma   90.00
#
_symmetry.space_group_name_H-M   'P 1'
#
loop_
_entity.id
_entity.type
_entity.pdbx_description
1 polymer ?
#
loop_
_entity_poly.entity_id
_entity_poly.type
_entity_poly.pdbx_seq_one_letter_code
_entity_poly.pdbx_strand_id
1 'polypeptide(L)' 'MDKTGDGFNFLKTKFPRLSEAKIKEGIFVGPQIRQLFKDSTFMKHLNRKEKRAWLAFKNASMLAEDCCSL' A
#
# COMPACT_ATOMS: atom_id res chain seq x y z
N MET A 1 -9.33 2.44 3.23
CA MET A 1 -9.37 1.18 2.47
C MET A 1 -10.82 0.68 2.42
N ASP A 2 -11.29 0.15 1.29
CA ASP A 2 -12.56 -0.56 1.26
C ASP A 2 -12.41 -1.94 1.94
N LYS A 3 -13.22 -2.22 2.96
CA LYS A 3 -13.09 -3.43 3.82
C LYS A 3 -13.58 -4.70 3.12
N THR A 4 -14.44 -4.54 2.12
CA THR A 4 -14.97 -5.66 1.34
C THR A 4 -14.29 -5.77 -0.03
N GLY A 5 -13.43 -4.80 -0.36
CA GLY A 5 -12.75 -4.74 -1.65
C GLY A 5 -11.60 -5.75 -1.75
N ASP A 6 -11.30 -6.14 -3.00
CA ASP A 6 -10.22 -7.09 -3.33
C ASP A 6 -8.86 -6.67 -2.77
N GLY A 7 -8.58 -5.37 -2.72
CA GLY A 7 -7.34 -4.84 -2.15
C GLY A 7 -7.17 -5.18 -0.68
N PHE A 8 -8.25 -5.15 0.11
CA PHE A 8 -8.19 -5.50 1.53
C PHE A 8 -7.99 -7.00 1.71
N ASN A 9 -8.71 -7.83 0.94
CA ASN A 9 -8.54 -9.28 0.95
C ASN A 9 -7.12 -9.68 0.55
N PHE A 10 -6.56 -9.04 -0.48
CA PHE A 10 -5.17 -9.24 -0.88
C PHE A 10 -4.19 -8.92 0.26
N LEU A 11 -4.38 -7.82 0.99
CA LEU A 11 -3.50 -7.47 2.10
C LEU A 11 -3.59 -8.48 3.26
N LYS A 12 -4.79 -9.05 3.52
CA LYS A 12 -4.96 -10.12 4.51
C LYS A 12 -4.19 -11.38 4.14
N THR A 13 -4.22 -11.79 2.87
CA THR A 13 -3.48 -12.97 2.40
C THR A 13 -1.99 -12.72 2.32
N LYS A 14 -1.56 -11.52 1.91
CA LYS A 14 -0.15 -11.10 1.83
C LYS A 14 0.50 -11.01 3.22
N PHE A 15 -0.23 -10.48 4.20
CA PHE A 15 0.27 -10.24 5.55
C PHE A 15 -0.64 -10.90 6.60
N PRO A 16 -0.69 -12.24 6.67
CA PRO A 16 -1.59 -12.96 7.57
C PRO A 16 -1.29 -12.71 9.07
N ARG A 17 -0.10 -12.18 9.38
CA ARG A 17 0.31 -11.82 10.73
C ARG A 17 -0.16 -10.42 11.17
N LEU A 18 -0.67 -9.60 10.25
CA LEU A 18 -1.26 -8.31 10.59
C LEU A 18 -2.72 -8.52 10.96
N SER A 19 -3.12 -7.93 12.10
CA SER A 19 -4.54 -7.83 12.45
C SER A 19 -5.29 -7.05 11.37
N GLU A 20 -6.54 -7.43 11.09
CA GLU A 20 -7.42 -6.69 10.18
C GLU A 20 -7.54 -5.20 10.52
N ALA A 21 -7.49 -4.85 11.81
CA ALA A 21 -7.48 -3.46 12.28
C ALA A 21 -6.28 -2.68 11.73
N LYS A 22 -5.05 -3.20 11.83
CA LYS A 22 -3.86 -2.56 11.26
C LYS A 22 -3.94 -2.40 9.73
N ILE A 23 -4.44 -3.42 9.04
CA ILE A 23 -4.63 -3.36 7.57
C ILE A 23 -5.65 -2.26 7.21
N LYS A 24 -6.73 -2.16 7.98
CA LYS A 24 -7.80 -1.17 7.78
C LYS A 24 -7.32 0.26 8.03
N GLU A 25 -6.54 0.47 9.08
CA GLU A 25 -5.92 1.76 9.41
C GLU A 25 -4.71 2.08 8.53
N GLY A 26 -4.28 1.16 7.65
CA GLY A 26 -3.13 1.36 6.78
C GLY A 26 -1.80 1.40 7.53
N ILE A 27 -1.74 0.78 8.72
CA ILE A 27 -0.54 0.75 9.56
C ILE A 27 0.38 -0.36 9.07
N PHE A 28 1.38 0.03 8.29
CA PHE A 28 2.43 -0.84 7.78
C PHE A 28 3.80 -0.33 8.22
N VAL A 29 4.73 -1.23 8.51
CA VAL A 29 6.12 -0.86 8.74
C VAL A 29 6.87 -0.70 7.42
N GLY A 30 7.98 0.05 7.42
CA GLY A 30 8.79 0.32 6.23
C GLY A 30 9.06 -0.91 5.34
N PRO A 31 9.51 -2.06 5.89
CA PRO A 31 9.71 -3.28 5.10
C PRO A 31 8.45 -3.80 4.39
N GLN A 32 7.27 -3.71 5.01
CA GLN A 32 6.00 -4.14 4.42
C GLN A 32 5.59 -3.22 3.27
N ILE A 33 5.77 -1.91 3.45
CA ILE A 33 5.54 -0.92 2.41
C ILE A 33 6.47 -1.16 1.22
N ARG A 34 7.78 -1.39 1.46
CA ARG A 34 8.76 -1.74 0.41
C ARG A 34 8.39 -3.02 -0.34
N GLN A 35 7.81 -4.01 0.34
CA GLN A 35 7.29 -5.21 -0.32
C GLN A 35 6.09 -4.89 -1.24
N LEU A 36 5.17 -4.04 -0.78
CA LEU A 36 4.03 -3.60 -1.60
C LEU A 36 4.46 -2.75 -2.81
N PHE A 37 5.50 -1.95 -2.69
CA PHE A 37 6.07 -1.19 -3.80
C PHE A 37 6.59 -2.08 -4.92
N LYS A 38 7.23 -3.21 -4.58
CA LYS A 38 7.78 -4.17 -5.53
C LYS A 38 6.71 -5.07 -6.15
N ASP A 39 5.56 -5.20 -5.50
CA ASP A 39 4.50 -6.08 -5.93
C ASP A 39 3.58 -5.41 -6.96
N SER A 40 3.82 -5.69 -8.24
CA SER A 40 2.99 -5.21 -9.34
C SER A 40 1.56 -5.79 -9.32
N THR A 41 1.34 -6.93 -8.65
CA THR A 41 0.01 -7.54 -8.53
C THR A 41 -0.87 -6.80 -7.53
N PHE A 42 -0.29 -6.08 -6.56
CA PHE A 42 -1.06 -5.31 -5.59
C PHE A 42 -1.97 -4.28 -6.28
N MET A 43 -1.43 -3.53 -7.26
CA MET A 43 -2.23 -2.56 -8.01
C MET A 43 -3.41 -3.19 -8.76
N LYS A 44 -3.35 -4.48 -9.13
CA LYS A 44 -4.48 -5.14 -9.83
C LYS A 44 -5.69 -5.30 -8.93
N HIS A 45 -5.47 -5.49 -7.63
CA HIS A 45 -6.51 -5.70 -6.61
C HIS A 45 -7.12 -4.39 -6.09
N LEU A 46 -6.52 -3.23 -6.41
CA LEU A 46 -7.02 -1.93 -5.96
C LEU A 46 -8.15 -1.41 -6.86
N ASN A 47 -9.18 -0.84 -6.23
CA ASN A 47 -10.22 -0.12 -6.97
C ASN A 47 -9.71 1.25 -7.50
N ARG A 48 -10.51 1.96 -8.30
CA ARG A 48 -10.09 3.23 -8.92
C ARG A 48 -9.68 4.30 -7.90
N LYS A 49 -10.34 4.37 -6.74
CA LYS A 49 -10.02 5.36 -5.69
C LYS A 49 -8.71 4.98 -5.00
N GLU A 50 -8.54 3.71 -4.68
CA GLU A 50 -7.35 3.17 -4.02
C GLU A 50 -6.11 3.25 -4.92
N LYS A 51 -6.25 2.95 -6.23
CA LYS A 51 -5.17 3.12 -7.21
C LYS A 51 -4.63 4.55 -7.23
N ARG A 52 -5.53 5.54 -7.25
CA ARG A 52 -5.14 6.96 -7.23
C ARG A 52 -4.41 7.31 -5.93
N ALA A 53 -4.92 6.88 -4.79
CA ALA A 53 -4.27 7.10 -3.49
C ALA A 53 -2.89 6.42 -3.43
N TRP A 54 -2.78 5.18 -3.94
CA TRP A 54 -1.51 4.45 -4.00
C TRP A 54 -0.49 5.16 -4.89
N LEU A 55 -0.87 5.57 -6.11
CA LEU A 55 -0.01 6.34 -7.02
C LEU A 55 0.48 7.64 -6.37
N ALA A 56 -0.42 8.39 -5.72
CA ALA A 56 -0.05 9.61 -5.00
C ALA A 56 0.96 9.32 -3.87
N PHE A 57 0.74 8.25 -3.10
CA PHE A 57 1.67 7.80 -2.06
C PHE A 57 3.04 7.40 -2.62
N LYS A 58 3.06 6.68 -3.75
CA LYS A 58 4.30 6.31 -4.43
C LYS A 58 5.08 7.54 -4.87
N ASN A 59 4.40 8.50 -5.49
CA ASN A 59 5.03 9.73 -5.96
C ASN A 59 5.57 10.56 -4.79
N ALA A 60 4.80 10.73 -3.71
CA ALA A 60 5.27 11.43 -2.51
C ALA A 60 6.48 10.75 -1.86
N SER A 61 6.55 9.41 -1.92
CA SER A 61 7.69 8.65 -1.41
C SER A 61 8.92 8.74 -2.30
N MET A 62 8.75 8.89 -3.62
CA MET A 62 9.84 9.06 -4.59
C MET A 62 10.37 10.50 -4.61
N LEU A 63 9.49 11.50 -4.46
CA LEU A 63 9.87 12.92 -4.37
C LEU A 63 10.68 13.25 -3.10
N ALA A 64 10.60 12.40 -2.08
CA ALA A 64 11.42 12.53 -0.87
C ALA A 64 12.91 12.21 -1.11
N GLU A 65 13.27 11.48 -2.18
CA GLU A 65 14.67 11.21 -2.53
C GLU A 65 15.33 12.41 -3.26
N ASP A 66 14.54 13.24 -3.95
CA ASP A 66 15.05 14.44 -4.62
C ASP A 66 15.30 15.62 -3.65
N CYS A 67 14.56 15.71 -2.53
CA CYS A 67 14.80 16.77 -1.52
C CYS A 67 16.00 16.50 -0.61
N CYS A 68 16.53 15.27 -0.55
CA CYS A 68 17.77 14.99 0.19
C CYS A 68 19.03 15.20 -0.65
N SER A 69 18.87 15.60 -1.92
CA SER A 69 19.95 15.76 -2.89
C SER A 69 20.19 17.23 -3.29
N LEU A 70 19.50 18.19 -2.66
CA LEU A 70 19.69 19.64 -2.84
C LEU A 70 20.17 20.32 -1.55
#